data_AF-A0A526YGZ9-F1
#
_entry.id   AF-A0A526YGZ9-F1
#
_cell.length_a   1.000
_cell.length_b   1.000
_cell.length_c   1.000
_cell.angle_alpha   90.00
_cell.angle_beta   90.00
_cell.angle_gamma   90.00
#
_symmetry.space_group_name_H-M   'P 1'
#
loop_
_entity.id
_entity.type
_entity.pdbx_description
1 polymer ?
#
loop_
_entity_poly.entity_id
_entity_poly.type
_entity_poly.pdbx_seq_one_letter_code
_entity_poly.pdbx_strand_id
1 'polypeptide(L)'
;AKPGGGGMLLGQKISDRVAEMRTLPKGIDQRSASRHPDWTGPDDLEIKILELREITDWEKPIYVKVGGARPYYDTALAVKSGADVVVIDGMQGGTAATQEVFIENVGQPTLACIRPAVQAL
;
A
#
# COMPACT_ATOMS: atom_id res chain seq x y z
N ALA A 1 8.02 -2.65 7.48
CA ALA A 1 7.78 -1.23 7.84
C ALA A 1 6.54 -0.99 8.71
N LYS A 2 5.31 -1.01 8.14
CA LYS A 2 4.08 -0.70 8.88
C LYS A 2 2.76 -1.20 8.24
N PRO A 3 2.60 -2.51 7.98
CA PRO A 3 1.31 -3.06 7.56
C PRO A 3 0.19 -2.66 8.54
N GLY A 4 -0.99 -2.29 8.03
CA GLY A 4 -2.12 -1.83 8.85
C GLY A 4 -2.03 -0.38 9.36
N GLY A 5 -0.91 0.31 9.14
CA GLY A 5 -0.76 1.74 9.39
C GLY A 5 -0.91 2.59 8.12
N GLY A 6 -0.83 3.91 8.28
CA GLY A 6 -0.84 4.88 7.19
C GLY A 6 0.53 5.53 6.93
N GLY A 7 0.61 6.26 5.82
CA GLY A 7 1.73 7.16 5.52
C GLY A 7 1.93 8.19 6.64
N MET A 8 3.19 8.52 6.94
CA MET A 8 3.54 9.57 7.89
C MET A 8 4.62 10.45 7.26
N LEU A 9 4.38 11.76 7.27
CA LEU A 9 5.35 12.76 6.83
C LEU A 9 5.45 13.82 7.93
N LEU A 10 6.63 13.93 8.53
CA LEU A 10 6.90 14.90 9.58
C LEU A 10 6.92 16.32 9.01
N GLY A 11 6.37 17.28 9.74
CA GLY A 11 6.22 18.68 9.35
C GLY A 11 7.54 19.34 8.96
N GLN A 12 8.64 18.97 9.63
CA GLN A 12 9.99 19.41 9.29
C GLN A 12 10.43 19.03 7.85
N LYS A 13 9.81 18.01 7.25
CA LYS A 13 10.07 17.60 5.85
C LYS A 13 9.12 18.26 4.85
N ILE A 14 8.15 19.05 5.33
CA ILE A 14 7.18 19.76 4.49
C ILE A 14 7.76 21.13 4.15
N SER A 15 8.63 21.15 3.15
CA SER A 15 9.11 22.38 2.51
C SER A 15 7.97 23.06 1.73
N ASP A 16 8.19 24.29 1.27
CA ASP A 16 7.20 25.03 0.46
C ASP A 16 6.79 24.23 -0.79
N ARG A 17 7.77 23.61 -1.46
CA ARG A 17 7.53 22.73 -2.61
C ARG A 17 6.65 21.52 -2.25
N VAL A 18 6.89 20.88 -1.11
CA VAL A 18 6.10 19.70 -0.69
C VAL A 18 4.68 20.10 -0.28
N ALA A 19 4.54 21.23 0.41
CA ALA A 19 3.25 21.81 0.77
C ALA A 19 2.40 22.09 -0.48
N GLU A 20 2.99 22.75 -1.48
CA GLU A 20 2.34 23.07 -2.75
C GLU A 20 1.94 21.79 -3.52
N MET A 21 2.88 20.87 -3.73
CA MET A 21 2.64 19.63 -4.47
C MET A 21 1.53 18.75 -3.88
N ARG A 22 1.30 18.82 -2.56
CA ARG A 22 0.33 17.96 -1.87
C ARG A 22 -0.89 18.70 -1.35
N THR A 23 -0.95 20.02 -1.56
CA THR A 23 -1.99 20.90 -0.97
C THR A 23 -2.08 20.73 0.55
N LEU A 24 -0.94 20.80 1.25
CA LEU A 24 -0.83 20.59 2.69
C LEU A 24 -0.27 21.83 3.40
N PRO A 25 -0.66 22.11 4.66
CA PRO A 25 -0.07 23.18 5.43
C PRO A 25 1.41 22.90 5.76
N LYS A 26 2.26 23.92 5.58
CA LYS A 26 3.69 23.85 5.87
C LYS A 26 3.94 23.58 7.36
N GLY A 27 4.92 22.73 7.67
CA GLY A 27 5.38 22.51 9.04
C GLY A 27 4.45 21.66 9.92
N ILE A 28 3.32 21.17 9.40
CA ILE A 28 2.36 20.36 10.16
C ILE A 28 2.51 18.88 9.80
N ASP A 29 2.71 18.02 10.81
CA ASP A 29 2.77 16.56 10.61
C ASP A 29 1.54 16.03 9.88
N GLN A 30 1.78 15.16 8.90
CA GLN A 30 0.74 14.56 8.06
C GLN A 30 0.65 13.07 8.32
N ARG A 31 -0.58 12.61 8.57
CA ARG A 31 -0.91 11.20 8.83
C ARG A 31 -2.01 10.78 7.88
N SER A 32 -1.69 9.85 6.98
CA SER A 32 -2.69 9.26 6.10
C SER A 32 -3.55 8.26 6.86
N ALA A 33 -4.78 8.06 6.40
CA ALA A 33 -5.63 6.97 6.87
C ALA A 33 -4.93 5.61 6.65
N SER A 34 -5.26 4.63 7.49
CA SER A 34 -4.75 3.26 7.37
C SER A 34 -5.47 2.42 6.31
N ARG A 35 -6.54 2.97 5.75
CA ARG A 35 -7.34 2.36 4.68
C ARG A 35 -7.67 3.41 3.64
N HIS A 36 -7.86 2.94 2.43
CA HIS A 36 -8.44 3.76 1.38
C HIS A 36 -9.92 4.05 1.72
N PRO A 37 -10.36 5.32 1.62
CA PRO A 37 -11.75 5.67 1.90
C PRO A 37 -12.70 5.26 0.76
N ASP A 38 -12.15 4.99 -0.42
CA ASP A 38 -12.85 4.76 -1.68
C ASP A 38 -12.94 3.28 -2.08
N TRP A 39 -12.38 2.37 -1.27
CA TRP A 39 -12.63 0.93 -1.41
C TRP A 39 -12.46 0.20 -0.09
N THR A 40 -13.35 -0.75 0.17
CA THR A 40 -13.39 -1.51 1.44
C THR A 40 -13.17 -3.01 1.25
N GLY A 41 -13.32 -3.51 0.03
CA GLY A 41 -13.19 -4.93 -0.31
C GLY A 41 -12.80 -5.18 -1.77
N PRO A 42 -12.78 -6.45 -2.20
CA PRO A 42 -12.39 -6.84 -3.56
C PRO A 42 -13.22 -6.18 -4.65
N ASP A 43 -14.54 -6.10 -4.46
CA ASP A 43 -15.44 -5.64 -5.51
C ASP A 43 -15.27 -4.11 -5.73
N ASP A 44 -15.05 -3.35 -4.65
CA ASP A 44 -14.67 -1.93 -4.75
C ASP A 44 -13.27 -1.75 -5.38
N LEU A 45 -12.33 -2.66 -5.07
CA LEU A 45 -10.98 -2.64 -5.62
C LEU A 45 -10.97 -2.91 -7.13
N GLU A 46 -11.85 -3.79 -7.62
CA GLU A 46 -12.05 -4.04 -9.05
C GLU A 46 -12.48 -2.75 -9.77
N ILE A 47 -13.46 -2.03 -9.23
CA ILE A 47 -13.90 -0.73 -9.75
C ILE A 47 -12.74 0.26 -9.76
N LYS A 48 -11.95 0.32 -8.68
CA LYS A 48 -10.78 1.19 -8.59
C LYS A 48 -9.71 0.86 -9.63
N ILE A 49 -9.46 -0.43 -9.88
CA ILE A 49 -8.51 -0.88 -10.90
C ILE A 49 -9.02 -0.48 -12.30
N LEU A 50 -10.32 -0.64 -12.58
CA LEU A 50 -10.91 -0.20 -13.85
C LEU A 50 -10.77 1.31 -14.05
N GLU A 51 -11.06 2.13 -13.03
CA GLU A 51 -10.87 3.58 -13.08
C GLU A 51 -9.41 3.94 -13.44
N LEU A 52 -8.43 3.27 -12.82
CA LEU A 52 -7.01 3.51 -13.14
C LEU A 52 -6.65 3.08 -14.57
N ARG A 53 -7.25 2.00 -15.08
CA ARG A 53 -7.03 1.57 -16.47
C ARG A 53 -7.59 2.58 -17.46
N GLU A 54 -8.77 3.12 -17.20
CA GLU A 54 -9.37 4.18 -18.01
C GLU A 54 -8.52 5.45 -18.02
N ILE A 55 -8.02 5.89 -16.85
CA ILE A 55 -7.15 7.08 -16.73
C ILE A 55 -5.83 6.91 -17.49
N THR A 56 -5.36 5.67 -17.66
CA THR A 56 -4.08 5.36 -18.30
C THR A 56 -4.23 4.90 -19.74
N ASP A 57 -5.42 5.03 -20.35
CA ASP A 57 -5.74 4.53 -21.69
C ASP A 57 -5.34 3.06 -21.90
N TRP A 58 -5.40 2.26 -20.83
CA TRP A 58 -5.01 0.85 -20.81
C TRP A 58 -3.54 0.59 -21.16
N GLU A 59 -2.69 1.61 -21.20
CA GLU A 59 -1.29 1.46 -21.59
C GLU A 59 -0.35 1.09 -20.44
N LYS A 60 -0.83 1.17 -19.18
CA LYS A 60 -0.01 0.99 -17.98
C LYS A 60 -0.55 -0.17 -17.14
N PRO A 61 0.31 -1.09 -16.67
CA PRO A 61 -0.11 -2.16 -15.78
C PRO A 61 -0.41 -1.62 -14.38
N ILE A 62 -1.44 -2.17 -13.74
CA ILE A 62 -1.88 -1.79 -12.39
C ILE A 62 -1.34 -2.78 -11.37
N TYR A 63 -0.54 -2.25 -10.44
CA TYR A 63 0.15 -3.01 -9.42
C TYR A 63 -0.60 -2.89 -8.09
N VAL A 64 -0.89 -4.01 -7.45
CA VAL A 64 -1.43 -4.04 -6.08
C VAL A 64 -0.32 -4.48 -5.14
N LYS A 65 0.09 -3.56 -4.27
CA LYS A 65 1.11 -3.81 -3.26
C LYS A 65 0.48 -4.23 -1.94
N VAL A 66 0.87 -5.40 -1.44
CA VAL A 66 0.39 -5.96 -0.17
C VAL A 66 1.56 -6.17 0.79
N GLY A 67 1.33 -5.84 2.06
CA GLY A 67 2.26 -6.17 3.13
C GLY A 67 2.10 -7.64 3.54
N GLY A 68 3.20 -8.32 3.87
CA GLY A 68 3.19 -9.70 4.32
C GLY A 68 2.41 -9.87 5.61
N ALA A 69 1.10 -10.12 5.53
CA ALA A 69 0.22 -10.34 6.66
C ALA A 69 -0.63 -11.60 6.43
N ARG A 70 -1.45 -11.62 5.38
CA ARG A 70 -2.23 -12.81 4.97
C ARG A 70 -1.90 -13.13 3.51
N PRO A 71 -0.65 -13.54 3.20
CA PRO A 71 -0.14 -13.59 1.83
C PRO A 71 -1.00 -14.39 0.84
N TYR A 72 -1.60 -15.51 1.27
CA TYR A 72 -2.54 -16.26 0.42
C TYR A 72 -3.80 -15.42 0.10
N TYR A 73 -4.52 -14.96 1.12
CA TYR A 73 -5.80 -14.26 0.95
C TYR A 73 -5.64 -12.88 0.31
N ASP A 74 -4.61 -12.13 0.70
CA ASP A 74 -4.35 -10.80 0.15
C ASP A 74 -3.96 -10.89 -1.34
N THR A 75 -3.23 -11.95 -1.74
CA THR A 75 -2.92 -12.23 -3.16
C THR A 75 -4.15 -12.70 -3.93
N ALA A 76 -4.91 -13.67 -3.40
CA ALA A 76 -6.13 -14.15 -4.05
C ALA A 76 -7.13 -13.01 -4.30
N LEU A 77 -7.26 -12.10 -3.34
CA LEU A 77 -8.10 -10.90 -3.44
C LEU A 77 -7.60 -9.97 -4.56
N ALA A 78 -6.30 -9.66 -4.59
CA ALA A 78 -5.72 -8.78 -5.60
C ALA A 78 -5.88 -9.36 -7.02
N VAL A 79 -5.66 -10.67 -7.19
CA VAL A 79 -5.86 -11.38 -8.46
C VAL A 79 -7.33 -11.34 -8.87
N LYS A 80 -8.26 -11.67 -7.96
CA LYS A 80 -9.70 -11.59 -8.22
C LYS A 80 -10.11 -10.18 -8.70
N SER A 81 -9.50 -9.15 -8.12
CA SER A 81 -9.82 -7.75 -8.43
C SER A 81 -9.22 -7.26 -9.77
N GLY A 82 -8.45 -8.10 -10.48
CA GLY A 82 -7.91 -7.77 -11.80
C GLY A 82 -6.56 -7.04 -11.79
N ALA A 83 -5.77 -7.18 -10.73
CA ALA A 83 -4.41 -6.65 -10.68
C ALA A 83 -3.49 -7.30 -11.72
N ASP A 84 -2.69 -6.51 -12.43
CA ASP A 84 -1.70 -7.04 -13.39
C ASP A 84 -0.48 -7.62 -12.67
N VAL A 85 -0.11 -7.03 -11.52
CA VAL A 85 1.01 -7.47 -10.70
C VAL A 85 0.64 -7.37 -9.22
N VAL A 86 0.94 -8.43 -8.47
CA VAL A 86 0.89 -8.42 -7.01
C VAL A 86 2.30 -8.27 -6.45
N VAL A 87 2.54 -7.20 -5.69
CA VAL A 87 3.82 -6.92 -5.04
C VAL A 87 3.75 -7.31 -3.58
N ILE A 88 4.59 -8.26 -3.15
CA ILE A 88 4.67 -8.71 -1.75
C ILE A 88 5.82 -8.04 -1.03
N ASP A 89 5.52 -7.19 -0.06
CA ASP A 89 6.50 -6.57 0.83
C ASP A 89 6.52 -7.27 2.20
N GLY A 90 7.63 -7.92 2.54
CA GLY A 90 7.82 -8.48 3.88
C GLY A 90 8.09 -7.42 4.96
N MET A 91 8.11 -7.88 6.21
CA MET A 91 8.34 -7.03 7.40
C MET A 91 9.62 -6.19 7.30
N GLN A 92 10.65 -6.70 6.61
CA GLN A 92 11.97 -6.07 6.46
C GLN A 92 11.99 -4.79 5.60
N GLY A 93 10.86 -4.41 5.00
CA GLY A 93 10.77 -3.15 4.25
C GLY A 93 11.10 -1.94 5.13
N GLY A 94 11.94 -1.03 4.61
CA GLY A 94 12.35 0.19 5.29
C GLY A 94 11.27 1.28 5.32
N THR A 95 11.43 2.27 6.20
CA THR A 95 10.58 3.46 6.27
C THR A 95 11.32 4.60 6.96
N ALA A 96 11.06 5.83 6.52
CA ALA A 96 11.66 7.02 7.12
C ALA A 96 10.89 7.55 8.34
N ALA A 97 9.64 7.10 8.56
CA ALA A 97 8.80 7.55 9.67
C ALA A 97 7.71 6.51 9.99
N THR A 98 7.81 5.91 11.19
CA THR A 98 6.79 5.02 11.77
C THR A 98 7.08 4.82 13.25
N GLN A 99 6.12 4.25 13.99
CA GLN A 99 6.31 3.77 15.36
C GLN A 99 7.07 2.44 15.38
N GLU A 100 7.89 2.25 16.41
CA GLU A 100 8.72 1.06 16.64
C GLU A 100 7.90 -0.23 16.66
N VAL A 101 6.70 -0.21 17.27
CA VAL A 101 5.80 -1.36 17.30
C VAL A 101 5.51 -1.92 15.90
N PHE A 102 5.39 -1.06 14.88
CA PHE A 102 5.15 -1.48 13.51
C PHE A 102 6.39 -2.07 12.83
N ILE A 103 7.58 -1.56 13.13
CA ILE A 103 8.82 -2.05 12.55
C ILE A 103 9.15 -3.43 13.10
N GLU A 104 9.09 -3.56 14.42
CA GLU A 104 9.61 -4.72 15.13
C GLU A 104 8.60 -5.86 15.23
N ASN A 105 7.29 -5.56 15.23
CA ASN A 105 6.27 -6.54 15.61
C ASN A 105 5.16 -6.77 14.57
N VAL A 106 5.24 -6.15 13.38
CA VAL A 106 4.17 -6.27 12.37
C VAL A 106 4.69 -6.74 11.02
N GLY A 107 4.05 -7.80 10.53
CA GLY A 107 4.29 -8.40 9.23
C GLY A 107 5.02 -9.75 9.32
N GLN A 108 5.20 -10.38 8.17
CA GLN A 108 5.88 -11.65 8.01
C GLN A 108 7.17 -11.47 7.18
N PRO A 109 8.20 -12.31 7.37
CA PRO A 109 9.40 -12.29 6.54
C PRO A 109 9.08 -12.51 5.06
N THR A 110 9.70 -11.74 4.15
CA THR A 110 9.42 -11.81 2.70
C THR A 110 9.42 -13.24 2.16
N LEU A 111 10.45 -14.03 2.48
CA LEU A 111 10.56 -15.42 2.00
C LEU A 111 9.40 -16.31 2.45
N ALA A 112 8.89 -16.12 3.67
CA ALA A 112 7.77 -16.90 4.19
C ALA A 112 6.45 -16.57 3.45
N CYS A 113 6.32 -15.36 2.92
CA CYS A 113 5.13 -14.93 2.19
C CYS A 113 5.06 -15.47 0.76
N ILE A 114 6.20 -15.79 0.13
CA ILE A 114 6.24 -16.15 -1.30
C ILE A 114 5.43 -17.41 -1.58
N ARG A 115 5.66 -18.51 -0.83
CA ARG A 115 4.96 -19.77 -1.08
C ARG A 115 3.43 -19.62 -0.97
N PRO A 116 2.86 -19.07 0.12
CA PRO A 116 1.42 -18.88 0.20
C PRO A 116 0.85 -17.94 -0.87
N ALA A 117 1.58 -16.89 -1.24
CA ALA A 117 1.16 -15.99 -2.32
C ALA A 117 1.10 -16.72 -3.68
N VAL A 118 2.12 -17.52 -4.00
CA VAL A 118 2.15 -18.33 -5.23
C VAL A 118 1.05 -19.40 -5.24
N GLN A 119 0.71 -19.98 -4.09
CA GLN A 119 -0.41 -20.93 -3.97
C GLN A 119 -1.79 -20.31 -4.25
N ALA A 120 -1.90 -18.98 -4.23
CA ALA A 120 -3.14 -18.25 -4.46
C ALA A 120 -3.37 -17.85 -5.93
N LEU A 121 -2.35 -18.02 -6.78
CA LEU A 121 -2.44 -17.79 -8.23
C LEU A 121 -3.12 -18.98 -8.92
#